data_AF-A0A1X0I1R6-F1
#
_entry.id   AF-A0A1X0I1R6-F1
#
_cell.length_a   1.000
_cell.length_b   1.000
_cell.length_c   1.000
_cell.angle_alpha   90.00
_cell.angle_beta   90.00
_cell.angle_gamma   90.00
#
_symmetry.space_group_name_H-M   'P 1'
#
loop_
_entity.id
_entity.type
_entity.pdbx_description
1 polymer ?
#
loop_
_entity_poly.entity_id
_entity_poly.type
_entity_poly.pdbx_seq_one_letter_code
_entity_poly.pdbx_strand_id
1 'polypeptide(L)' 'PAPEPALSGAERRAAEKELAGTDRQLARLADRIAAKHHELAEHDQADHVGIARLTQELRALEDEVASTESRWLELSEILE' A
#
# COMPACT_ATOMS: atom_id res chain seq x y z
N PRO A 1 20.74 -20.84 -24.05
CA PRO A 1 19.55 -20.38 -23.31
C PRO A 1 18.37 -20.11 -24.27
N ALA A 2 17.24 -20.80 -24.07
CA ALA A 2 16.00 -20.49 -24.80
C ALA A 2 15.37 -19.21 -24.20
N PRO A 3 14.79 -18.32 -25.02
CA PRO A 3 14.13 -17.12 -24.51
C PRO A 3 12.93 -17.51 -23.66
N GLU A 4 12.77 -16.87 -22.50
CA GLU A 4 11.54 -16.96 -21.72
C GLU A 4 10.37 -16.48 -22.59
N PRO A 5 9.21 -17.17 -22.58
CA PRO A 5 8.07 -16.74 -23.36
C PRO A 5 7.59 -15.38 -22.84
N ALA A 6 7.61 -14.37 -23.71
CA ALA A 6 7.03 -13.07 -23.43
C ALA A 6 5.56 -13.20 -23.04
N LEU A 7 5.09 -12.37 -22.09
CA LEU A 7 3.70 -12.35 -21.64
C LEU A 7 2.74 -12.28 -22.82
N SER A 8 1.67 -13.06 -22.77
CA SER A 8 0.56 -12.89 -23.70
C SER A 8 -0.12 -11.54 -23.49
N GLY A 9 -0.78 -11.01 -24.52
CA GLY A 9 -1.52 -9.75 -24.41
C GLY A 9 -2.66 -9.78 -23.38
N ALA A 10 -3.17 -10.96 -23.02
CA ALA A 10 -4.15 -11.12 -21.95
C ALA A 10 -3.50 -10.98 -20.57
N GLU A 11 -2.34 -11.61 -20.36
CA GLU A 11 -1.56 -11.51 -19.12
C GLU A 11 -1.06 -10.08 -18.89
N ARG A 12 -0.56 -9.42 -19.93
CA ARG A 12 -0.14 -8.01 -19.86
C ARG A 12 -1.27 -7.08 -19.41
N ARG A 13 -2.46 -7.18 -20.02
CA ARG A 13 -3.62 -6.36 -19.61
C ARG A 13 -4.11 -6.67 -18.19
N ALA A 14 -3.97 -7.91 -17.75
CA ALA A 14 -4.30 -8.29 -16.38
C ALA A 14 -3.34 -7.63 -15.39
N ALA A 15 -2.03 -7.68 -15.66
CA ALA A 15 -1.01 -7.01 -14.85
C ALA A 15 -1.19 -5.48 -14.83
N GLU A 16 -1.46 -4.85 -15.99
CA GLU A 16 -1.77 -3.40 -16.07
C GLU A 16 -2.98 -3.02 -15.21
N LYS A 17 -4.04 -3.83 -15.26
CA LYS A 17 -5.25 -3.60 -14.46
C LYS A 17 -4.98 -3.76 -12.97
N GLU A 18 -4.17 -4.75 -12.59
CA GLU A 18 -3.78 -4.97 -11.21
C GLU A 18 -2.93 -3.82 -10.69
N LEU A 19 -1.92 -3.37 -11.46
CA LEU A 19 -1.07 -2.23 -11.12
C LEU A 19 -1.92 -0.98 -10.84
N ALA A 20 -2.86 -0.65 -11.73
CA ALA A 20 -3.78 0.47 -11.53
C ALA A 20 -4.70 0.28 -10.30
N GLY A 21 -5.01 -0.96 -9.93
CA GLY A 21 -5.72 -1.29 -8.69
C GLY A 21 -4.89 -1.00 -7.45
N THR A 22 -3.63 -1.42 -7.48
CA THR A 22 -2.61 -1.22 -6.44
C THR A 22 -2.32 0.27 -6.23
N ASP A 23 -2.18 1.07 -7.29
CA ASP A 23 -2.05 2.53 -7.20
C ASP A 23 -3.20 3.17 -6.42
N ARG A 24 -4.45 2.80 -6.75
CA ARG A 24 -5.64 3.30 -6.04
C ARG A 24 -5.67 2.84 -4.59
N GLN A 25 -5.11 1.67 -4.28
CA GLN A 25 -5.02 1.19 -2.90
C GLN A 25 -3.99 1.99 -2.11
N LEU A 26 -2.80 2.24 -2.67
CA LEU A 26 -1.78 3.09 -2.06
C LEU A 26 -2.31 4.49 -1.76
N ALA A 27 -3.03 5.11 -2.70
CA ALA A 27 -3.66 6.41 -2.47
C ALA A 27 -4.64 6.39 -1.27
N ARG A 28 -5.50 5.37 -1.18
CA ARG A 28 -6.43 5.23 -0.04
C ARG A 28 -5.70 4.98 1.28
N LEU A 29 -4.59 4.25 1.27
CA LEU A 29 -3.78 4.02 2.46
C LEU A 29 -3.12 5.30 2.93
N ALA A 30 -2.59 6.11 2.01
CA ALA A 30 -2.04 7.43 2.33
C ALA A 30 -3.09 8.34 2.99
N ASP A 31 -4.32 8.38 2.46
CA ASP A 31 -5.43 9.14 3.07
C ASP A 31 -5.76 8.65 4.49
N ARG A 32 -5.79 7.32 4.70
CA ARG A 32 -6.04 6.73 6.03
C ARG A 32 -4.92 7.05 7.03
N ILE A 33 -3.67 6.99 6.59
CA ILE A 33 -2.49 7.35 7.40
C ILE A 33 -2.54 8.82 7.79
N ALA A 34 -2.84 9.72 6.85
CA ALA A 34 -2.98 11.15 7.11
C ALA A 34 -4.10 11.42 8.14
N ALA A 35 -5.26 10.76 7.99
CA ALA A 35 -6.35 10.86 8.96
C ALA A 35 -5.93 10.35 10.35
N LYS A 36 -5.17 9.25 10.42
CA LYS A 36 -4.68 8.71 11.71
C LYS A 36 -3.65 9.64 12.36
N HIS A 37 -2.77 10.27 11.59
CA HIS A 37 -1.86 11.29 12.10
C HIS A 37 -2.62 12.49 12.68
N HIS A 38 -3.69 12.92 12.01
CA HIS A 38 -4.54 14.00 12.51
C HIS A 38 -5.21 13.61 13.83
N GLU A 39 -5.81 12.41 13.90
CA GLU A 39 -6.42 11.89 15.12
C GLU A 39 -5.42 11.82 16.28
N LEU A 40 -4.19 11.34 16.02
CA LEU A 40 -3.12 11.30 17.02
C LEU A 40 -2.73 12.69 17.52
N ALA A 41 -2.68 13.67 16.63
CA ALA A 41 -2.34 15.06 16.95
C ALA A 41 -3.43 15.76 17.77
N GLU A 42 -4.70 15.42 17.55
CA GLU A 42 -5.85 15.96 18.27
C GLU A 42 -6.15 15.22 19.60
N HIS A 43 -5.55 14.04 19.80
CA HIS A 43 -5.83 13.21 20.97
C HIS A 43 -5.33 13.82 22.28
N ASP A 44 -6.00 13.50 23.38
CA ASP A 44 -5.57 13.89 24.72
C ASP A 44 -4.21 13.25 25.06
N GLN A 45 -3.20 14.08 25.29
CA GLN A 45 -1.83 13.65 25.55
C GLN A 45 -1.65 12.99 26.93
N ALA A 46 -2.61 13.17 27.85
CA ALA A 46 -2.66 12.45 29.11
C ALA A 46 -3.20 11.01 28.95
N ASP A 47 -3.91 10.71 27.85
CA ASP A 47 -4.42 9.37 27.54
C ASP A 47 -3.36 8.54 26.81
N HIS A 48 -2.36 8.08 27.57
CA HIS A 48 -1.29 7.26 27.03
C HIS A 48 -1.77 5.92 26.45
N VAL A 49 -2.90 5.38 26.93
CA VAL A 49 -3.47 4.12 26.43
C VAL A 49 -4.08 4.35 25.04
N GLY A 50 -4.86 5.42 24.87
CA GLY A 50 -5.39 5.83 23.57
C GLY A 50 -4.29 6.12 22.56
N ILE A 51 -3.27 6.89 22.95
CA ILE A 51 -2.11 7.20 22.09
C ILE A 51 -1.39 5.92 21.64
N ALA A 52 -1.14 4.98 22.55
CA ALA A 52 -0.48 3.72 22.23
C ALA A 52 -1.30 2.90 21.21
N ARG A 53 -2.62 2.85 21.39
CA ARG A 53 -3.53 2.20 20.44
C ARG A 53 -3.51 2.87 19.07
N LEU A 54 -3.66 4.19 19.01
CA LEU A 54 -3.64 4.94 17.74
C LEU A 54 -2.31 4.76 17.00
N THR A 55 -1.20 4.73 17.74
CA THR A 55 0.12 4.46 17.17
C THR A 55 0.24 3.04 16.61
N GLN A 56 -0.35 2.03 17.27
CA GLN A 56 -0.39 0.67 16.73
C GLN A 56 -1.23 0.57 15.46
N GLU A 57 -2.39 1.24 15.43
CA GLU A 57 -3.24 1.32 14.25
C GLU A 57 -2.52 2.02 13.08
N LEU A 58 -1.77 3.10 13.35
CA LEU A 58 -0.93 3.77 12.35
C LEU A 58 0.13 2.83 11.76
N ARG A 59 0.88 2.12 12.62
CA ARG A 59 1.91 1.17 12.16
C ARG A 59 1.33 0.06 11.28
N ALA A 60 0.14 -0.44 11.62
CA ALA A 60 -0.52 -1.45 10.80
C ALA A 60 -0.86 -0.92 9.40
N LEU A 61 -1.21 0.36 9.26
CA LEU A 61 -1.42 1.00 7.96
C LEU A 61 -0.10 1.16 7.19
N GLU A 62 0.97 1.54 7.87
CA GLU A 62 2.32 1.67 7.28
C GLU A 62 2.83 0.31 6.79
N ASP A 63 2.61 -0.77 7.55
CA ASP A 63 2.93 -2.14 7.13
C ASP A 63 2.10 -2.57 5.90
N GLU A 64 0.81 -2.18 5.84
CA GLU A 64 -0.05 -2.42 4.69
C GLU A 64 0.46 -1.68 3.44
N VAL A 65 0.96 -0.45 3.59
CA VAL A 65 1.62 0.30 2.51
C VAL A 65 2.84 -0.46 2.01
N ALA A 66 3.76 -0.86 2.90
CA ALA A 66 4.99 -1.55 2.50
C ALA A 66 4.71 -2.86 1.73
N SER A 67 3.71 -3.64 2.17
CA SER A 67 3.27 -4.83 1.45
C SER A 67 2.67 -4.50 0.08
N THR A 68 1.89 -3.41 0.00
CA THR A 68 1.24 -2.99 -1.24
C THR A 68 2.26 -2.44 -2.25
N GLU A 69 3.26 -1.70 -1.78
CA GLU A 69 4.39 -1.21 -2.59
C GLU A 69 5.24 -2.35 -3.13
N SER A 70 5.49 -3.40 -2.32
CA SER A 70 6.21 -4.59 -2.78
C SER A 70 5.49 -5.24 -3.96
N ARG A 71 4.16 -5.38 -3.88
CA ARG A 71 3.34 -5.88 -4.99
C ARG A 71 3.35 -4.94 -6.20
N TRP A 72 3.34 -3.64 -5.97
CA TRP A 72 3.42 -2.63 -7.03
C TRP A 72 4.73 -2.76 -7.83
N LEU A 73 5.85 -2.94 -7.14
CA LEU A 73 7.17 -3.15 -7.75
C LEU A 73 7.20 -4.43 -8.57
N GLU A 74 6.76 -5.56 -8.01
CA GLU A 74 6.66 -6.83 -8.75
C GLU A 74 5.84 -6.70 -10.03
N LEU A 75 4.68 -6.04 -9.96
CA LEU A 75 3.82 -5.82 -11.14
C LEU A 75 4.47 -4.90 -12.17
N SER A 76 5.22 -3.90 -11.72
CA SER A 76 5.94 -2.99 -12.61
C SER A 76 7.08 -3.72 -13.33
N GLU A 77 7.86 -4.54 -12.61
CA GLU A 77 8.91 -5.40 -13.19
C GLU A 77 8.36 -6.41 -14.21
N ILE A 78 7.17 -6.97 -13.97
CA ILE A 78 6.49 -7.86 -14.92
C ILE A 78 6.09 -7.12 -16.21
N LEU A 79 5.85 -5.81 -16.15
CA LEU A 79 5.35 -5.00 -17.27
C LEU A 79 6.44 -4.29 -18.08
N GLU A 80 7.68 -4.23 -17.58
CA GLU A 80 8.87 -3.76 -18.32
C GLU A 80 9.26 -4.72 -19.45
#